data_AF-A0A4R6BFZ7-F1
#
_entry.id   AF-A0A4R6BFZ7-F1
#
_cell.length_a   1.000
_cell.length_b   1.000
_cell.length_c   1.000
_cell.angle_alpha   90.00
_cell.angle_beta   90.00
_cell.angle_gamma   90.00
#
_symmetry.space_group_name_H-M   'P 1'
#
loop_
_entity.id
_entity.type
_entity.pdbx_description
1 polymer ?
#
loop_
_entity_poly.entity_id
_entity_poly.type
_entity_poly.pdbx_seq_one_letter_code
_entity_poly.pdbx_strand_id
1 'polypeptide(L)'
;MNKLTIVFIMILLFSTGCNVNKDSTHSESDKEKNIITEDSTTEVIKVEKVENSNQVQTKEDFFNPLHFVLKSFDIKLNDNQKVSYVIEYVIDSSANAYLKNNKPILYLNISYPEEIKQSSNKSNSKTIKFSPSYNQVLNKKIIITDEFNTNFDIEKLKNPSLNFQLQILNQNKQMFHLFDDLNVYRNR
;
A
#
# COMPACT_ATOMS: atom_id res chain seq x y z
N MET A 1 -6.57 -48.33 -24.96
CA MET A 1 -7.56 -48.00 -26.00
C MET A 1 -8.40 -46.83 -25.51
N ASN A 2 -8.63 -45.85 -26.38
CA ASN A 2 -9.39 -44.64 -26.03
C ASN A 2 -10.88 -44.94 -25.83
N LYS A 3 -11.51 -44.19 -24.94
CA LYS A 3 -12.79 -43.50 -25.23
C LYS A 3 -12.97 -42.34 -24.25
N LEU A 4 -12.63 -41.16 -24.75
CA LEU A 4 -12.95 -39.86 -24.16
C LEU A 4 -14.46 -39.62 -24.30
N THR A 5 -15.13 -39.18 -23.24
CA THR A 5 -16.52 -38.70 -23.34
C THR A 5 -16.64 -37.37 -22.63
N ILE A 6 -16.69 -36.31 -23.42
CA ILE A 6 -17.00 -34.94 -22.96
C ILE A 6 -18.51 -34.78 -22.94
N VAL A 7 -19.07 -34.26 -21.86
CA VAL A 7 -20.47 -33.85 -21.79
C VAL A 7 -20.52 -32.36 -21.45
N PHE A 8 -20.81 -31.54 -22.47
CA PHE A 8 -21.24 -30.16 -22.28
C PHE A 8 -22.70 -30.16 -21.82
N ILE A 9 -23.00 -29.50 -20.71
CA ILE A 9 -24.36 -29.04 -20.39
C ILE A 9 -24.32 -27.53 -20.31
N MET A 10 -25.15 -26.91 -21.14
CA MET A 10 -25.24 -25.47 -21.36
C MET A 10 -26.70 -25.05 -21.13
N ILE A 11 -26.90 -23.80 -20.71
CA ILE A 11 -28.19 -23.07 -20.69
C ILE A 11 -29.16 -23.48 -19.56
N LEU A 12 -29.46 -22.52 -18.68
CA LEU A 12 -30.80 -21.92 -18.64
C LEU A 12 -30.76 -20.53 -17.98
N LEU A 13 -31.01 -19.51 -18.82
CA LEU A 13 -31.37 -18.17 -18.38
C LEU A 13 -32.79 -18.22 -17.79
N PHE A 14 -32.99 -17.62 -16.61
CA PHE A 14 -34.33 -17.25 -16.16
C PHE A 14 -34.40 -15.76 -15.87
N SER A 15 -35.30 -15.11 -16.58
CA SER A 15 -35.54 -13.67 -16.62
C SER A 15 -36.70 -13.27 -15.70
N THR A 16 -36.43 -12.34 -14.79
CA THR A 16 -37.44 -11.45 -14.18
C THR A 16 -36.74 -10.10 -13.92
N GLY A 17 -37.15 -8.94 -14.44
CA GLY A 17 -38.36 -8.62 -15.20
C GLY A 17 -39.36 -7.82 -14.38
N CYS A 18 -39.10 -6.52 -14.22
CA CYS A 18 -40.09 -5.53 -13.74
C CYS A 18 -39.88 -4.19 -14.48
N ASN A 19 -40.63 -3.99 -15.56
CA ASN A 19 -40.88 -2.66 -16.11
C ASN A 19 -41.95 -1.96 -15.27
N VAL A 20 -41.78 -0.68 -14.98
CA VAL A 20 -42.86 0.20 -14.57
C VAL A 20 -42.89 1.40 -15.52
N ASN A 21 -43.72 1.30 -16.56
CA ASN A 21 -44.19 2.45 -17.31
C ASN A 21 -45.56 2.86 -16.75
N LYS A 22 -45.78 4.16 -16.56
CA LYS A 22 -47.11 4.77 -16.66
C LYS A 22 -47.01 6.27 -16.91
N ASP A 23 -47.18 6.65 -18.17
CA ASP A 23 -47.52 8.02 -18.56
C ASP A 23 -48.94 8.40 -18.10
N SER A 24 -49.15 9.68 -17.78
CA SER A 24 -50.29 10.54 -18.20
C SER A 24 -50.45 11.75 -17.27
N THR A 25 -51.02 12.93 -17.63
CA THR A 25 -51.23 13.67 -18.90
C THR A 25 -51.84 15.06 -18.55
N HIS A 26 -51.45 16.15 -19.23
CA HIS A 26 -52.07 17.51 -19.24
C HIS A 26 -52.10 18.35 -17.92
N SER A 27 -52.20 19.70 -17.94
CA SER A 27 -52.45 20.64 -19.05
C SER A 27 -51.80 22.04 -18.88
N GLU A 28 -51.59 22.74 -20.02
CA GLU A 28 -51.71 24.20 -20.31
C GLU A 28 -51.09 25.29 -19.37
N SER A 29 -50.57 26.43 -19.86
CA SER A 29 -50.29 26.99 -21.21
C SER A 29 -49.49 28.32 -21.07
N ASP A 30 -48.98 29.05 -22.08
CA ASP A 30 -49.13 28.95 -23.56
C ASP A 30 -47.80 29.32 -24.30
N LYS A 31 -47.51 30.63 -24.48
CA LYS A 31 -46.47 31.23 -25.36
C LYS A 31 -45.91 32.52 -24.70
N GLU A 32 -44.85 33.22 -25.15
CA GLU A 32 -44.18 33.29 -26.46
C GLU A 32 -42.77 33.96 -26.35
N LYS A 33 -41.95 33.80 -27.40
CA LYS A 33 -41.02 34.82 -27.97
C LYS A 33 -39.55 34.91 -27.51
N ASN A 34 -38.69 34.36 -28.41
CA ASN A 34 -37.32 34.77 -28.76
C ASN A 34 -36.76 36.08 -28.17
N ILE A 35 -35.56 36.00 -27.59
CA ILE A 35 -34.39 36.78 -28.03
C ILE A 35 -33.16 35.85 -28.03
N ILE A 36 -32.38 35.86 -29.12
CA ILE A 36 -31.06 35.22 -29.21
C ILE A 36 -30.04 36.21 -28.65
N THR A 37 -29.18 35.75 -27.73
CA THR A 37 -27.90 36.40 -27.45
C THR A 37 -26.80 35.36 -27.47
N GLU A 38 -25.89 35.49 -28.43
CA GLU A 38 -24.61 34.80 -28.43
C GLU A 38 -23.77 35.33 -27.27
N ASP A 39 -23.45 34.49 -26.28
CA ASP A 39 -22.05 34.26 -25.85
C ASP A 39 -22.02 33.12 -24.82
N SER A 40 -21.41 31.99 -25.19
CA SER A 40 -21.06 30.91 -24.27
C SER A 40 -20.02 30.03 -24.94
N THR A 41 -18.80 30.55 -24.89
CA THR A 41 -17.53 29.82 -24.81
C THR A 41 -17.65 28.32 -25.05
N THR A 42 -17.15 27.86 -26.20
CA THR A 42 -16.90 26.44 -26.42
C THR A 42 -15.82 25.98 -25.44
N GLU A 43 -16.24 25.57 -24.24
CA GLU A 43 -15.44 24.70 -23.39
C GLU A 43 -15.26 23.39 -24.15
N VAL A 44 -14.19 23.35 -24.94
CA VAL A 44 -13.58 22.10 -25.35
C VAL A 44 -13.20 21.41 -24.05
N ILE A 45 -14.08 20.50 -23.62
CA ILE A 45 -13.84 19.57 -22.52
C ILE A 45 -12.53 18.89 -22.89
N LYS A 46 -11.45 19.38 -22.29
CA LYS A 46 -10.14 18.81 -22.40
C LYS A 46 -10.24 17.55 -21.57
N VAL A 47 -10.68 16.48 -22.23
CA VAL A 47 -10.77 15.14 -21.68
C VAL A 47 -9.47 14.92 -20.92
N GLU A 48 -9.57 14.84 -19.59
CA GLU A 48 -8.46 14.41 -18.77
C GLU A 48 -8.14 13.01 -19.25
N LYS A 49 -7.14 12.95 -20.11
CA LYS A 49 -6.48 11.73 -20.50
C LYS A 49 -6.01 11.13 -19.18
N VAL A 50 -6.71 10.10 -18.72
CA VAL A 50 -6.36 9.34 -17.53
C VAL A 50 -5.01 8.71 -17.81
N GLU A 51 -3.94 9.42 -17.45
CA GLU A 51 -2.57 9.02 -17.73
C GLU A 51 -2.19 7.90 -16.75
N ASN A 52 -2.57 6.69 -17.13
CA ASN A 52 -1.92 5.41 -16.81
C ASN A 52 -1.28 5.39 -15.40
N SER A 53 -2.12 5.35 -14.37
CA SER A 53 -1.85 5.78 -12.97
C SER A 53 -0.93 4.86 -12.14
N ASN A 54 0.07 4.23 -12.75
CA ASN A 54 0.99 3.27 -12.13
C ASN A 54 2.47 3.69 -12.21
N GLN A 55 2.76 4.96 -12.51
CA GLN A 55 4.13 5.46 -12.66
C GLN A 55 4.58 6.24 -11.41
N VAL A 56 5.58 5.70 -10.71
CA VAL A 56 6.23 6.35 -9.55
C VAL A 56 6.97 7.61 -9.98
N GLN A 57 6.65 8.76 -9.38
CA GLN A 57 7.32 10.05 -9.61
C GLN A 57 7.95 10.63 -8.32
N THR A 58 7.36 10.35 -7.16
CA THR A 58 7.78 10.84 -5.83
C THR A 58 8.25 9.71 -4.90
N LYS A 59 8.67 10.05 -3.67
CA LYS A 59 9.00 9.02 -2.65
C LYS A 59 7.74 8.43 -2.03
N GLU A 60 6.66 9.21 -2.04
CA GLU A 60 5.36 8.92 -1.49
C GLU A 60 4.63 7.93 -2.41
N ASP A 61 4.70 8.14 -3.73
CA ASP A 61 4.18 7.23 -4.75
C ASP A 61 4.79 5.82 -4.65
N PHE A 62 6.04 5.71 -4.20
CA PHE A 62 6.72 4.42 -4.00
C PHE A 62 6.01 3.51 -2.98
N PHE A 63 5.16 4.09 -2.13
CA PHE A 63 4.33 3.39 -1.15
C PHE A 63 2.83 3.48 -1.45
N ASN A 64 2.41 4.23 -2.47
CA ASN A 64 1.01 4.32 -2.90
C ASN A 64 0.88 4.56 -4.43
N PRO A 65 0.51 3.55 -5.24
CA PRO A 65 0.24 2.17 -4.83
C PRO A 65 1.51 1.47 -4.27
N LEU A 66 1.33 0.37 -3.55
CA LEU A 66 2.41 -0.32 -2.83
C LEU A 66 3.43 -0.98 -3.77
N HIS A 67 4.34 -0.18 -4.34
CA HIS A 67 5.48 -0.67 -5.12
C HIS A 67 6.60 -1.23 -4.24
N PHE A 68 6.64 -0.88 -2.95
CA PHE A 68 7.42 -1.56 -1.92
C PHE A 68 6.51 -2.57 -1.19
N VAL A 69 6.71 -3.87 -1.43
CA VAL A 69 5.85 -4.93 -0.88
C VAL A 69 6.62 -5.78 0.12
N LEU A 70 6.18 -5.76 1.37
CA LEU A 70 6.68 -6.65 2.42
C LEU A 70 6.39 -8.13 2.10
N LYS A 71 7.34 -9.01 2.42
CA LYS A 71 7.26 -10.46 2.20
C LYS A 71 7.36 -11.22 3.51
N SER A 72 8.39 -10.97 4.30
CA SER A 72 8.57 -11.58 5.61
C SER A 72 9.04 -10.56 6.64
N PHE A 73 8.69 -10.81 7.90
CA PHE A 73 9.21 -10.11 9.07
C PHE A 73 9.68 -11.16 10.09
N ASP A 74 10.92 -11.04 10.55
CA ASP A 74 11.48 -11.86 11.63
C ASP A 74 12.25 -10.98 12.61
N ILE A 75 12.29 -11.43 13.86
CA ILE A 75 12.98 -10.78 14.96
C ILE A 75 14.05 -11.75 15.44
N LYS A 76 15.33 -11.46 15.19
CA LYS A 76 16.43 -12.31 15.67
C LYS A 76 16.99 -11.73 16.95
N LEU A 77 16.79 -12.46 18.04
CA LEU A 77 17.42 -12.20 19.32
C LEU A 77 18.85 -12.73 19.28
N ASN A 78 19.78 -11.98 19.87
CA ASN A 78 21.19 -12.29 19.96
C ASN A 78 21.64 -12.04 21.40
N ASP A 79 22.82 -12.57 21.74
CA ASP A 79 23.43 -12.35 23.05
C ASP A 79 23.57 -10.86 23.39
N ASN A 80 23.60 -10.56 24.69
CA ASN A 80 23.76 -9.19 25.22
C ASN A 80 22.63 -8.24 24.78
N GLN A 81 21.36 -8.68 24.89
CA GLN A 81 20.16 -7.83 24.71
C GLN A 81 20.01 -7.19 23.31
N LYS A 82 20.66 -7.77 22.30
CA LYS A 82 20.68 -7.26 20.93
C LYS A 82 19.63 -7.92 20.08
N VAL A 83 18.84 -7.12 19.38
CA VAL A 83 17.81 -7.58 18.45
C VAL A 83 18.15 -7.14 17.01
N SER A 84 17.83 -8.00 16.06
CA SER A 84 17.88 -7.70 14.63
C SER A 84 16.50 -7.94 14.02
N TYR A 85 15.81 -6.87 13.68
CA TYR A 85 14.57 -6.89 12.91
C TYR A 85 14.93 -7.10 11.44
N VAL A 86 14.56 -8.26 10.92
CA VAL A 86 14.77 -8.69 9.54
C VAL A 86 13.47 -8.45 8.77
N ILE A 87 13.53 -7.61 7.75
CA ILE A 87 12.40 -7.31 6.89
C ILE A 87 12.78 -7.70 5.46
N GLU A 88 12.04 -8.63 4.87
CA GLU A 88 12.21 -8.99 3.47
C GLU A 88 11.10 -8.35 2.63
N TYR A 89 11.46 -7.87 1.45
CA TYR A 89 10.58 -7.11 0.58
C TYR A 89 10.92 -7.36 -0.89
N VAL A 90 9.99 -7.00 -1.78
CA VAL A 90 10.24 -6.84 -3.21
C VAL A 90 9.88 -5.42 -3.62
N ILE A 91 10.47 -4.99 -4.74
CA ILE A 91 10.12 -3.73 -5.39
C ILE A 91 9.49 -4.06 -6.73
N ASP A 92 8.32 -3.49 -7.00
CA ASP A 92 7.68 -3.59 -8.30
C ASP A 92 8.55 -2.95 -9.40
N SER A 93 8.62 -3.64 -10.53
CA SER A 93 9.29 -3.26 -11.75
C SER A 93 9.00 -1.84 -12.24
N SER A 94 7.77 -1.34 -12.04
CA SER A 94 7.34 0.02 -12.41
C SER A 94 8.12 1.12 -11.69
N ALA A 95 8.59 0.87 -10.45
CA ALA A 95 9.41 1.81 -9.69
C ALA A 95 10.87 1.89 -10.15
N ASN A 96 11.35 0.98 -11.00
CA ASN A 96 12.77 0.94 -11.40
C ASN A 96 13.26 2.23 -12.05
N ALA A 97 12.43 2.87 -12.89
CA ALA A 97 12.78 4.13 -13.55
C ALA A 97 12.98 5.25 -12.53
N TYR A 98 12.07 5.36 -11.57
CA TYR A 98 12.16 6.30 -10.45
C TYR A 98 13.42 6.06 -9.62
N LEU A 99 13.68 4.82 -9.21
CA LEU A 99 14.85 4.47 -8.40
C LEU A 99 16.18 4.72 -9.10
N LYS A 100 16.26 4.42 -10.40
CA LYS A 100 17.47 4.63 -11.21
C LYS A 100 17.82 6.11 -11.29
N ASN A 101 16.81 6.95 -11.52
CA ASN A 101 16.99 8.38 -11.79
C ASN A 101 17.13 9.21 -10.50
N ASN A 102 16.29 8.93 -9.49
CA ASN A 102 16.18 9.77 -8.29
C ASN A 102 16.96 9.23 -7.08
N LYS A 103 17.31 7.93 -7.06
CA LYS A 103 18.09 7.28 -5.99
C LYS A 103 17.62 7.70 -4.58
N PRO A 104 16.34 7.50 -4.24
CA PRO A 104 15.76 8.06 -3.04
C PRO A 104 16.49 7.60 -1.79
N ILE A 105 16.62 8.52 -0.84
CA ILE A 105 17.05 8.23 0.54
C ILE A 105 15.80 8.20 1.42
N LEU A 106 15.65 7.09 2.12
CA LEU A 106 14.61 6.80 3.08
C LEU A 106 15.23 6.60 4.47
N TYR A 107 14.46 6.83 5.52
CA TYR A 107 14.85 6.55 6.90
C TYR A 107 13.80 5.62 7.50
N LEU A 108 14.23 4.55 8.18
CA LEU A 108 13.31 3.52 8.69
C LEU A 108 13.59 3.22 10.15
N ASN A 109 12.53 2.98 10.91
CA ASN A 109 12.58 2.42 12.25
C ASN A 109 11.46 1.38 12.43
N ILE A 110 11.56 0.57 13.47
CA ILE A 110 10.44 -0.19 14.01
C ILE A 110 9.79 0.65 15.10
N SER A 111 8.49 0.91 15.02
CA SER A 111 7.70 1.42 16.14
C SER A 111 7.33 0.26 17.05
N TYR A 112 7.53 0.44 18.36
CA TYR A 112 7.25 -0.59 19.35
C TYR A 112 5.81 -0.50 19.86
N PRO A 113 5.09 -1.63 19.99
CA PRO A 113 3.77 -1.64 20.60
C PRO A 113 3.85 -1.23 22.07
N GLU A 114 2.72 -0.81 22.62
CA GLU A 114 2.66 -0.08 23.88
C GLU A 114 3.20 -0.88 25.08
N GLU A 115 2.99 -2.20 25.09
CA GLU A 115 3.52 -3.12 26.09
C GLU A 115 5.05 -3.12 26.12
N ILE A 116 5.68 -2.99 24.95
CA ILE A 116 7.14 -2.88 24.81
C ILE A 116 7.60 -1.47 25.18
N LYS A 117 6.86 -0.41 24.83
CA LYS A 117 7.17 0.95 25.24
C LYS A 117 7.23 1.08 26.77
N GLN A 118 6.19 0.60 27.45
CA GLN A 118 6.05 0.69 28.91
C GLN A 118 7.09 -0.15 29.66
N SER A 119 7.49 -1.32 29.12
CA SER A 119 8.45 -2.21 29.77
C SER A 119 9.92 -1.95 29.42
N SER A 120 10.21 -1.20 28.36
CA SER A 120 11.59 -0.86 27.94
C SER A 120 11.95 0.62 28.02
N ASN A 121 10.96 1.52 28.15
CA ASN A 121 11.08 2.96 27.95
C ASN A 121 11.59 3.38 26.56
N LYS A 122 11.43 2.52 25.54
CA LYS A 122 11.79 2.80 24.14
C LYS A 122 10.53 2.84 23.28
N SER A 123 10.29 3.94 22.56
CA SER A 123 9.15 4.06 21.65
C SER A 123 9.40 3.42 20.28
N ASN A 124 10.64 3.47 19.80
CA ASN A 124 11.04 2.95 18.49
C ASN A 124 12.45 2.35 18.57
N SER A 125 12.81 1.55 17.57
CA SER A 125 14.19 1.13 17.32
C SER A 125 15.09 2.29 16.89
N LYS A 126 16.40 2.04 16.84
CA LYS A 126 17.33 2.90 16.09
C LYS A 126 16.83 3.12 14.65
N THR A 127 16.87 4.37 14.20
CA THR A 127 16.56 4.73 12.81
C THR A 127 17.76 4.45 11.90
N ILE A 128 17.54 3.74 10.80
CA ILE A 128 18.57 3.48 9.76
C ILE A 128 18.34 4.36 8.53
N LYS A 129 19.41 4.64 7.78
CA LYS A 129 19.35 5.23 6.44
C LYS A 129 19.33 4.11 5.40
N PHE A 130 18.40 4.18 4.45
CA PHE A 130 18.21 3.17 3.41
C PHE A 130 18.09 3.86 2.04
N SER A 131 18.56 3.19 1.00
CA SER A 131 18.39 3.62 -0.39
C SER A 131 18.03 2.40 -1.24
N PRO A 132 16.76 2.25 -1.64
CA PRO A 132 16.36 1.15 -2.51
C PRO A 132 17.05 1.32 -3.87
N SER A 133 17.58 0.23 -4.40
CA SER A 133 18.30 0.24 -5.68
C SER A 133 17.48 -0.37 -6.80
N TYR A 134 17.70 0.12 -8.02
CA TYR A 134 17.00 -0.32 -9.22
C TYR A 134 17.48 -1.70 -9.70
N ASN A 135 16.69 -2.37 -10.54
CA ASN A 135 16.93 -3.73 -11.07
C ASN A 135 16.96 -4.84 -9.99
N GLN A 136 16.32 -4.60 -8.85
CA GLN A 136 16.34 -5.49 -7.68
C GLN A 136 14.97 -6.18 -7.46
N VAL A 137 14.54 -6.90 -8.50
CA VAL A 137 13.16 -7.41 -8.66
C VAL A 137 12.75 -8.48 -7.63
N LEU A 138 13.69 -9.19 -7.01
CA LEU A 138 13.40 -10.31 -6.12
C LEU A 138 14.13 -10.22 -4.77
N ASN A 139 13.39 -10.58 -3.71
CA ASN A 139 13.79 -10.91 -2.34
C ASN A 139 14.97 -10.09 -1.81
N LYS A 140 14.67 -8.86 -1.41
CA LYS A 140 15.62 -7.94 -0.78
C LYS A 140 15.35 -7.85 0.71
N LYS A 141 16.38 -7.42 1.45
CA LYS A 141 16.42 -7.50 2.91
C LYS A 141 16.89 -6.19 3.51
N ILE A 142 16.13 -5.71 4.49
CA ILE A 142 16.51 -4.67 5.43
C ILE A 142 16.80 -5.35 6.77
N ILE A 143 17.82 -4.87 7.47
CA ILE A 143 18.11 -5.27 8.84
C ILE A 143 18.17 -3.99 9.68
N ILE A 144 17.27 -3.87 10.66
CA ILE A 144 17.32 -2.83 11.67
C ILE A 144 17.80 -3.48 12.96
N THR A 145 18.92 -3.02 13.51
CA THR A 145 19.45 -3.51 14.78
C THR A 145 19.15 -2.54 15.91
N ASP A 146 18.87 -3.09 17.09
CA ASP A 146 18.65 -2.32 18.31
C ASP A 146 19.13 -3.10 19.54
N GLU A 147 19.26 -2.41 20.67
CA GLU A 147 19.77 -2.96 21.92
C GLU A 147 18.89 -2.53 23.10
N PHE A 148 18.56 -3.46 23.98
CA PHE A 148 17.74 -3.23 25.17
C PHE A 148 18.59 -3.23 26.45
N ASN A 149 18.04 -2.67 27.53
CA ASN A 149 18.68 -2.72 28.84
C ASN A 149 18.72 -4.16 29.37
N THR A 150 19.74 -4.54 30.14
CA THR A 150 19.92 -5.88 30.72
C THR A 150 18.74 -6.43 31.51
N ASN A 151 17.89 -5.54 32.02
CA ASN A 151 16.74 -5.88 32.87
C ASN A 151 15.45 -6.08 32.04
N PHE A 152 15.50 -5.86 30.72
CA PHE A 152 14.38 -6.10 29.83
C PHE A 152 14.38 -7.56 29.35
N ASP A 153 13.19 -8.11 29.22
CA ASP A 153 12.96 -9.46 28.73
C ASP A 153 12.77 -9.44 27.21
N ILE A 154 13.87 -9.64 26.47
CA ILE A 154 13.86 -9.63 25.00
C ILE A 154 13.02 -10.74 24.36
N GLU A 155 12.74 -11.84 25.07
CA GLU A 155 11.88 -12.89 24.54
C GLU A 155 10.44 -12.40 24.34
N LYS A 156 10.01 -11.37 25.09
CA LYS A 156 8.71 -10.72 24.86
C LYS A 156 8.54 -10.23 23.43
N LEU A 157 9.61 -9.78 22.76
CA LEU A 157 9.55 -9.29 21.37
C LEU A 157 9.06 -10.39 20.39
N LYS A 158 9.31 -11.67 20.71
CA LYS A 158 8.85 -12.82 19.93
C LYS A 158 7.36 -13.12 20.07
N ASN A 159 6.65 -12.54 21.04
CA ASN A 159 5.20 -12.73 21.20
C ASN A 159 4.47 -12.34 19.89
N PRO A 160 3.65 -13.23 19.30
CA PRO A 160 2.95 -12.97 18.04
C PRO A 160 1.81 -11.94 18.16
N SER A 161 1.33 -11.64 19.37
CA SER A 161 0.25 -10.68 19.61
C SER A 161 0.71 -9.21 19.57
N LEU A 162 2.03 -8.95 19.54
CA LEU A 162 2.59 -7.60 19.61
C LEU A 162 2.62 -6.93 18.24
N ASN A 163 1.74 -5.96 17.97
CA ASN A 163 1.74 -5.21 16.71
C ASN A 163 2.99 -4.29 16.59
N PHE A 164 4.04 -4.79 15.94
CA PHE A 164 5.18 -3.99 15.49
C PHE A 164 4.84 -3.30 14.17
N GLN A 165 5.27 -2.05 14.00
CA GLN A 165 5.02 -1.28 12.77
C GLN A 165 6.35 -0.81 12.15
N LEU A 166 6.42 -0.69 10.83
CA LEU A 166 7.57 -0.11 10.13
C LEU A 166 7.25 1.34 9.75
N GLN A 167 7.92 2.31 10.37
CA GLN A 167 7.79 3.71 10.00
C GLN A 167 8.77 4.04 8.87
N ILE A 168 8.29 4.74 7.84
CA ILE A 168 9.12 5.37 6.82
C ILE A 168 9.12 6.88 7.05
N LEU A 169 10.33 7.43 7.24
CA LEU A 169 10.56 8.82 7.59
C LEU A 169 11.34 9.56 6.49
N ASN A 170 11.07 10.85 6.36
CA ASN A 170 11.79 11.76 5.48
C ASN A 170 13.15 12.18 6.09
N GLN A 171 13.90 13.05 5.40
CA GLN A 171 15.20 13.55 5.88
C GLN A 171 15.11 14.33 7.21
N ASN A 172 13.95 14.92 7.48
CA ASN A 172 13.66 15.65 8.73
C ASN A 172 13.15 14.70 9.84
N LYS A 173 13.19 13.38 9.62
CA LYS A 173 12.67 12.32 10.51
C LYS A 173 11.15 12.39 10.76
N GLN A 174 10.40 13.11 9.92
CA GLN A 174 8.94 13.11 9.96
C GLN A 174 8.43 11.86 9.22
N MET A 175 7.50 11.14 9.83
CA MET A 175 6.86 9.98 9.19
C MET A 175 5.98 10.41 8.03
N PHE A 176 6.08 9.72 6.90
CA PHE A 176 5.22 9.92 5.73
C PHE A 176 4.57 8.62 5.22
N HIS A 177 5.03 7.46 5.68
CA HIS A 177 4.36 6.18 5.45
C HIS A 177 4.54 5.24 6.64
N LEU A 178 3.59 4.32 6.83
CA LEU A 178 3.53 3.36 7.92
C LEU A 178 3.05 2.02 7.39
N PHE A 179 3.82 0.95 7.60
CA PHE A 179 3.29 -0.40 7.50
C PHE A 179 2.82 -0.82 8.88
N ASP A 180 1.50 -0.92 9.03
CA ASP A 180 0.87 -1.48 10.23
C ASP A 180 0.94 -3.02 10.22
N ASP A 181 0.92 -3.61 11.40
CA ASP A 181 0.97 -5.05 11.66
C ASP A 181 2.03 -5.83 10.85
N LEU A 182 3.29 -5.62 11.19
CA LEU A 182 4.39 -6.44 10.67
C LEU A 182 4.26 -7.92 11.07
N ASN A 183 3.48 -8.27 12.09
CA ASN A 183 3.35 -9.66 12.53
C ASN A 183 2.55 -10.51 11.54
N VAL A 184 1.68 -9.90 10.73
CA VAL A 184 1.02 -10.54 9.58
C VAL A 184 2.02 -11.15 8.59
N TYR A 185 3.29 -10.69 8.60
CA TYR A 185 4.39 -11.19 7.76
C TYR A 185 5.36 -12.13 8.49
N ARG A 186 5.11 -12.50 9.76
CA ARG A 186 5.87 -13.56 10.44
C ARG A 186 5.48 -14.93 9.86
N ASN A 187 6.46 -15.79 9.65
CA ASN A 187 6.28 -17.20 9.23
C ASN A 187 5.57 -17.40 7.87
N ARG A 188 5.76 -16.48 6.91
CA ARG A 188 5.36 -16.65 5.50
C ARG A 188 6.51 -17.15 4.63
#